data_AF-A0A7Y2DQD9-F1
#
_entry.id   AF-A0A7Y2DQD9-F1
#
_cell.length_a   1.000
_cell.length_b   1.000
_cell.length_c   1.000
_cell.angle_alpha   90.00
_cell.angle_beta   90.00
_cell.angle_gamma   90.00
#
_symmetry.space_group_name_H-M   'P 1'
#
loop_
_entity.id
_entity.type
_entity.pdbx_description
1 polymer ?
#
loop_
_entity_poly.entity_id
_entity_poly.type
_entity_poly.pdbx_seq_one_letter_code
_entity_poly.pdbx_strand_id
1 'polypeptide(L)'
;QGVKEVHLIGQNVNSYRPGTDSGLEIFEGATPFSRLLRAVAATDIERIKFTTSFPRDFHPDIVDAIEENENLCNWVHLPVQSGSDKVLKDMRRGHTVDKYKAKIDRIRSSKRGISLTTDIIIGFPGETDEDFQKTLDLAEYCEFDSAYIFKYSPRPGTPASELDDDVSKETKKLRFIELQDKVNETQQMHLNRSVGQELEVLAEKIEENKDGKVVGRSSCHKLVYFDGEENDLNTIVNVKVHSAGSSTVQGNIV
;
A
#
# COMPACT_ATOMS: atom_id res chain seq x y z
N GLN A 1 -6.12 13.80 22.12
CA GLN A 1 -6.93 14.94 21.63
C GLN A 1 -6.08 15.73 20.63
N GLY A 2 -6.63 16.09 19.47
CA GLY A 2 -5.92 16.81 18.40
C GLY A 2 -5.24 15.93 17.32
N VAL A 3 -5.19 14.61 17.52
CA VAL A 3 -4.69 13.66 16.50
C VAL A 3 -5.81 13.28 15.57
N LYS A 4 -5.65 13.56 14.27
CA LYS A 4 -6.61 13.18 13.22
C LYS A 4 -6.39 11.79 12.66
N GLU A 5 -5.13 11.34 12.62
CA GLU A 5 -4.77 10.04 12.07
C GLU A 5 -3.86 9.26 13.02
N VAL A 6 -4.16 7.97 13.20
CA VAL A 6 -3.26 7.01 13.81
C VAL A 6 -2.78 6.00 12.78
N HIS A 7 -1.46 5.75 12.77
CA HIS A 7 -0.82 4.77 11.91
C HIS A 7 -0.28 3.61 12.74
N LEU A 8 -0.90 2.44 12.61
CA LEU A 8 -0.42 1.21 13.21
C LEU A 8 0.77 0.65 12.42
N ILE A 9 1.91 0.51 13.10
CA ILE A 9 3.17 0.03 12.51
C ILE A 9 3.78 -1.08 13.36
N GLY A 10 4.61 -1.93 12.74
CA GLY A 10 5.34 -3.01 13.38
C GLY A 10 6.39 -3.60 12.43
N GLN A 11 7.00 -4.72 12.78
CA GLN A 11 7.78 -5.49 11.79
C GLN A 11 6.86 -6.24 10.83
N ASN A 12 5.78 -6.81 11.37
CA ASN A 12 4.66 -7.40 10.66
C ASN A 12 3.40 -7.14 11.48
N VAL A 13 2.63 -6.12 11.13
CA VAL A 13 1.42 -5.76 11.88
C VAL A 13 0.38 -6.88 11.87
N ASN A 14 0.28 -7.66 10.79
CA ASN A 14 -0.73 -8.71 10.70
C ASN A 14 -0.45 -9.89 11.65
N SER A 15 0.81 -10.05 12.09
CA SER A 15 1.19 -11.01 13.13
C SER A 15 1.04 -10.47 14.56
N TYR A 16 0.22 -9.43 14.76
CA TYR A 16 -0.08 -8.93 16.10
C TYR A 16 -0.58 -10.06 17.01
N ARG A 17 0.09 -10.21 18.15
CA ARG A 17 -0.21 -11.22 19.18
C ARG A 17 -0.18 -10.53 20.54
N PRO A 18 -1.34 -10.12 21.07
CA PRO A 18 -1.37 -9.50 22.39
C PRO A 18 -0.97 -10.54 23.44
N GLY A 19 -0.36 -10.09 24.55
CA GLY A 19 -0.06 -10.98 25.68
C GLY A 19 -1.31 -11.49 26.39
N THR A 20 -2.42 -10.75 26.25
CA THR A 20 -3.75 -11.10 26.76
C THR A 20 -4.81 -10.57 25.81
N ASP A 21 -5.94 -11.27 25.66
CA ASP A 21 -7.05 -10.79 24.84
C ASP A 21 -7.87 -9.66 25.51
N SER A 22 -7.53 -9.28 26.75
CA SER A 22 -8.25 -8.27 27.54
C SER A 22 -8.53 -6.99 26.75
N GLY A 23 -9.82 -6.67 26.60
CA GLY A 23 -10.31 -5.50 25.87
C GLY A 23 -10.58 -5.77 24.39
N LEU A 24 -10.08 -6.87 23.83
CA LEU A 24 -10.38 -7.31 22.47
C LEU A 24 -11.52 -8.31 22.42
N GLU A 25 -11.93 -8.93 23.53
CA GLU A 25 -12.97 -10.01 23.56
C GLU A 25 -14.32 -9.57 23.01
N ILE A 26 -14.60 -8.28 23.06
CA ILE A 26 -15.85 -7.68 22.58
C ILE A 26 -15.85 -7.42 21.06
N PHE A 27 -14.69 -7.51 20.41
CA PHE A 27 -14.56 -7.29 18.96
C PHE A 27 -14.45 -8.62 18.23
N GLU A 28 -15.29 -8.81 17.22
CA GLU A 28 -15.26 -10.00 16.37
C GLU A 28 -14.07 -9.96 15.39
N GLY A 29 -13.58 -11.14 15.01
CA GLY A 29 -12.49 -11.28 14.05
C GLY A 29 -11.76 -12.62 14.20
N ALA A 30 -11.34 -13.20 13.07
CA ALA A 30 -10.61 -14.47 13.08
C ALA A 30 -9.18 -14.32 13.59
N THR A 31 -8.62 -13.11 13.49
CA THR A 31 -7.26 -12.77 13.91
C THR A 31 -7.23 -11.69 15.00
N PRO A 32 -6.24 -11.71 15.92
CA PRO A 32 -6.07 -10.62 16.89
C PRO A 32 -5.87 -9.25 16.24
N PHE A 33 -5.24 -9.20 15.06
CA PHE A 33 -5.03 -7.94 14.34
C PHE A 33 -6.34 -7.33 13.84
N SER A 34 -7.25 -8.13 13.25
CA SER A 34 -8.56 -7.62 12.83
C SER A 34 -9.39 -7.11 14.01
N ARG A 35 -9.30 -7.78 15.18
CA ARG A 35 -9.93 -7.33 16.43
C ARG A 35 -9.33 -6.02 16.92
N LEU A 36 -8.01 -5.87 16.83
CA LEU A 36 -7.33 -4.60 17.12
C LEU A 36 -7.79 -3.48 16.17
N LEU A 37 -7.94 -3.75 14.87
CA LEU A 37 -8.43 -2.75 13.91
C LEU A 37 -9.82 -2.23 14.32
N ARG A 38 -10.75 -3.14 14.64
CA ARG A 38 -12.09 -2.77 15.13
C ARG A 38 -12.04 -2.04 16.47
N ALA A 39 -11.16 -2.45 17.37
CA ALA A 39 -10.99 -1.80 18.67
C ALA A 39 -10.51 -0.35 18.54
N VAL A 40 -9.53 -0.09 17.68
CA VAL A 40 -9.04 1.26 17.42
C VAL A 40 -10.09 2.06 16.64
N ALA A 41 -10.81 1.45 15.70
CA ALA A 41 -11.90 2.08 14.96
C ALA A 41 -13.07 2.52 15.84
N ALA A 42 -13.33 1.82 16.95
CA ALA A 42 -14.37 2.18 17.92
C ALA A 42 -13.99 3.35 18.85
N THR A 43 -12.80 3.92 18.70
CA THR A 43 -12.39 5.16 19.40
C THR A 43 -12.79 6.41 18.62
N ASP A 44 -12.62 7.59 19.21
CA ASP A 44 -12.89 8.89 18.54
C ASP A 44 -11.82 9.29 17.51
N ILE A 45 -10.99 8.36 17.03
CA ILE A 45 -9.97 8.66 16.01
C ILE A 45 -10.64 8.73 14.64
N GLU A 46 -10.50 9.88 13.97
CA GLU A 46 -11.12 10.15 12.67
C GLU A 46 -10.54 9.31 11.53
N ARG A 47 -9.23 8.99 11.58
CA ARG A 47 -8.59 8.20 10.53
C ARG A 47 -7.56 7.21 11.05
N ILE A 48 -7.60 5.98 10.54
CA ILE A 48 -6.72 4.90 10.97
C ILE A 48 -6.16 4.21 9.74
N LYS A 49 -4.85 3.98 9.73
CA LYS A 49 -4.17 3.20 8.69
C LYS A 49 -3.17 2.24 9.31
N PHE A 50 -2.73 1.27 8.51
CA PHE A 50 -1.67 0.35 8.89
C PHE A 50 -0.74 0.09 7.71
N THR A 51 0.52 -0.21 8.00
CA THR A 51 1.51 -0.69 7.00
C THR A 51 2.34 -1.80 7.60
N THR A 52 3.34 -2.29 6.86
CA THR A 52 4.17 -3.45 7.23
C THR A 52 3.37 -4.75 7.23
N SER A 53 2.40 -4.84 6.31
CA SER A 53 1.67 -6.08 6.10
C SER A 53 2.58 -7.16 5.53
N PHE A 54 2.30 -8.41 5.84
CA PHE A 54 3.03 -9.54 5.29
C PHE A 54 2.03 -10.50 4.63
N PRO A 55 2.16 -10.80 3.32
CA PRO A 55 1.11 -11.53 2.61
C PRO A 55 0.72 -12.85 3.25
N ARG A 56 1.65 -13.62 3.81
CA ARG A 56 1.32 -14.89 4.48
C ARG A 56 0.32 -14.71 5.62
N ASP A 57 0.40 -13.60 6.35
CA ASP A 57 -0.35 -13.35 7.58
C ASP A 57 -1.52 -12.36 7.34
N PHE A 58 -1.78 -11.97 6.08
CA PHE A 58 -2.92 -11.13 5.71
C PHE A 58 -4.18 -11.99 5.50
N HIS A 59 -5.15 -11.83 6.40
CA HIS A 59 -6.40 -12.57 6.41
C HIS A 59 -7.58 -11.77 5.84
N PRO A 60 -8.61 -12.43 5.27
CA PRO A 60 -9.78 -11.75 4.69
C PRO A 60 -10.54 -10.85 5.67
N ASP A 61 -10.53 -11.19 6.96
CA ASP A 61 -11.18 -10.43 8.05
C ASP A 61 -10.61 -9.02 8.26
N ILE A 62 -9.41 -8.76 7.75
CA ILE A 62 -8.83 -7.41 7.69
C ILE A 62 -9.61 -6.55 6.68
N VAL A 63 -10.00 -7.13 5.55
CA VAL A 63 -10.82 -6.42 4.55
C VAL A 63 -12.23 -6.21 5.09
N ASP A 64 -12.80 -7.19 5.79
CA ASP A 64 -14.10 -7.03 6.48
C ASP A 64 -14.04 -5.84 7.47
N ALA A 65 -12.98 -5.76 8.29
CA ALA A 65 -12.81 -4.65 9.22
C ALA A 65 -12.75 -3.28 8.51
N ILE A 66 -12.02 -3.18 7.39
CA ILE A 66 -12.01 -1.97 6.57
C ILE A 66 -13.41 -1.66 6.05
N GLU A 67 -14.17 -2.63 5.57
CA GLU A 67 -15.52 -2.40 5.04
C GLU A 67 -16.52 -1.92 6.11
N GLU A 68 -16.40 -2.42 7.33
CA GLU A 68 -17.29 -2.12 8.45
C GLU A 68 -17.04 -0.74 9.09
N ASN A 69 -15.82 -0.19 8.96
CA ASN A 69 -15.41 1.01 9.70
C ASN A 69 -14.89 2.09 8.76
N GLU A 70 -15.67 3.17 8.60
CA GLU A 70 -15.35 4.26 7.66
C GLU A 70 -14.04 4.98 7.99
N ASN A 71 -13.70 5.10 9.27
CA ASN A 71 -12.45 5.71 9.73
C ASN A 71 -11.21 4.83 9.46
N LEU A 72 -11.34 3.57 9.03
CA LEU A 72 -10.21 2.83 8.45
C LEU A 72 -9.99 3.26 7.00
N CYS A 73 -8.76 3.62 6.67
CA CYS A 73 -8.37 4.03 5.33
C CYS A 73 -8.64 2.95 4.27
N ASN A 74 -9.11 3.38 3.09
CA ASN A 74 -9.29 2.56 1.90
C ASN A 74 -7.96 2.26 1.20
N TRP A 75 -6.98 1.78 1.96
CA TRP A 75 -5.65 1.53 1.47
C TRP A 75 -4.99 0.35 2.16
N VAL A 76 -4.41 -0.53 1.36
CA VAL A 76 -3.59 -1.65 1.82
C VAL A 76 -2.25 -1.60 1.10
N HIS A 77 -1.17 -1.60 1.89
CA HIS A 77 0.16 -1.87 1.39
C HIS A 77 0.51 -3.34 1.66
N LEU A 78 0.69 -4.15 0.60
CA LEU A 78 0.87 -5.59 0.68
C LEU A 78 2.08 -6.07 -0.18
N PRO A 79 3.30 -6.08 0.37
CA PRO A 79 4.51 -6.37 -0.37
C PRO A 79 4.61 -7.80 -0.93
N VAL A 80 4.46 -7.95 -2.25
CA VAL A 80 4.59 -9.25 -2.95
C VAL A 80 6.03 -9.68 -3.18
N GLN A 81 6.92 -8.72 -3.42
CA GLN A 81 8.36 -8.90 -3.63
C GLN A 81 8.74 -9.51 -4.99
N SER A 82 8.03 -10.51 -5.50
CA SER A 82 8.22 -11.08 -6.83
C SER A 82 6.95 -11.79 -7.33
N GLY A 83 6.74 -11.88 -8.64
CA GLY A 83 5.69 -12.70 -9.24
C GLY A 83 6.08 -14.13 -9.56
N SER A 84 7.28 -14.60 -9.18
CA SER A 84 7.71 -15.98 -9.38
C SER A 84 7.72 -16.78 -8.07
N ASP A 85 7.00 -17.89 -8.02
CA ASP A 85 7.01 -18.81 -6.87
C ASP A 85 8.41 -19.33 -6.53
N LYS A 86 9.28 -19.52 -7.54
CA LYS A 86 10.68 -19.89 -7.34
C LYS A 86 11.41 -18.79 -6.58
N VAL A 87 11.36 -17.56 -7.08
CA VAL A 87 12.01 -16.40 -6.44
C VAL A 87 11.43 -16.11 -5.05
N LEU A 88 10.11 -16.21 -4.88
CA LEU A 88 9.43 -16.06 -3.59
C LEU A 88 9.91 -17.10 -2.56
N LYS A 89 10.12 -18.35 -3.00
CA LYS A 89 10.67 -19.42 -2.16
C LYS A 89 12.11 -19.13 -1.77
N ASP A 90 12.94 -18.69 -2.71
CA ASP A 90 14.35 -18.35 -2.45
C ASP A 90 14.48 -17.14 -1.49
N MET A 91 13.56 -16.18 -1.60
CA MET A 91 13.39 -15.07 -0.64
C MET A 91 12.73 -15.47 0.69
N ARG A 92 12.34 -16.74 0.87
CA ARG A 92 11.67 -17.28 2.07
C ARG A 92 10.37 -16.56 2.43
N ARG A 93 9.55 -16.18 1.45
CA ARG A 93 8.33 -15.39 1.65
C ARG A 93 7.15 -16.16 2.24
N GLY A 94 7.16 -17.50 2.15
CA GLY A 94 6.16 -18.35 2.79
C GLY A 94 4.75 -18.25 2.20
N HIS A 95 4.62 -17.76 0.97
CA HIS A 95 3.39 -17.74 0.19
C HIS A 95 3.70 -18.00 -1.30
N THR A 96 2.67 -18.34 -2.07
CA THR A 96 2.73 -18.50 -3.52
C THR A 96 1.96 -17.38 -4.21
N VAL A 97 2.19 -17.20 -5.51
CA VAL A 97 1.48 -16.24 -6.36
C VAL A 97 -0.03 -16.48 -6.31
N ASP A 98 -0.51 -17.72 -6.39
CA ASP A 98 -1.94 -18.02 -6.33
C ASP A 98 -2.57 -17.62 -4.99
N LYS A 99 -1.87 -17.86 -3.88
CA LYS A 99 -2.32 -17.42 -2.54
C LYS A 99 -2.32 -15.90 -2.40
N TYR A 100 -1.39 -15.23 -3.07
CA TYR A 100 -1.34 -13.77 -3.13
C TYR A 100 -2.52 -13.23 -3.96
N LYS A 101 -2.76 -13.79 -5.15
CA LYS A 101 -3.91 -13.43 -6.01
C LYS A 101 -5.23 -13.57 -5.28
N ALA A 102 -5.45 -14.67 -4.54
CA ALA A 102 -6.67 -14.82 -3.74
C ALA A 102 -6.89 -13.71 -2.70
N LYS A 103 -5.81 -13.12 -2.16
CA LYS A 103 -5.89 -11.96 -1.26
C LYS A 103 -6.21 -10.69 -2.03
N ILE A 104 -5.61 -10.51 -3.19
CA ILE A 104 -5.91 -9.39 -4.07
C ILE A 104 -7.37 -9.43 -4.50
N ASP A 105 -7.89 -10.59 -4.90
CA ASP A 105 -9.29 -10.77 -5.27
C ASP A 105 -10.22 -10.37 -4.13
N ARG A 106 -9.89 -10.76 -2.88
CA ARG A 106 -10.64 -10.34 -1.70
C ARG A 106 -10.58 -8.82 -1.45
N ILE A 107 -9.41 -8.20 -1.64
CA ILE A 107 -9.25 -6.75 -1.50
C ILE A 107 -10.08 -6.02 -2.58
N ARG A 108 -10.01 -6.50 -3.83
CA ARG A 108 -10.72 -5.93 -4.98
C ARG A 108 -12.22 -6.17 -4.95
N SER A 109 -12.69 -7.22 -4.27
CA SER A 109 -14.12 -7.44 -4.05
C SER A 109 -14.73 -6.48 -3.03
N SER A 110 -13.92 -5.63 -2.38
CA SER A 110 -14.41 -4.68 -1.39
C SER A 110 -15.32 -3.62 -2.01
N LYS A 111 -16.43 -3.32 -1.33
CA LYS A 111 -17.37 -2.26 -1.75
C LYS A 111 -16.82 -0.85 -1.62
N ARG A 112 -15.81 -0.63 -0.76
CA ARG A 112 -15.23 0.70 -0.51
C ARG A 112 -14.18 1.11 -1.56
N GLY A 113 -13.76 0.20 -2.43
CA GLY A 113 -12.70 0.44 -3.40
C GLY A 113 -11.34 0.68 -2.73
N ILE A 114 -10.63 -0.40 -2.38
CA ILE A 114 -9.36 -0.31 -1.66
C ILE A 114 -8.20 -0.08 -2.63
N SER A 115 -7.44 1.00 -2.38
CA SER A 115 -6.17 1.30 -3.03
C SER A 115 -5.10 0.30 -2.61
N LEU A 116 -4.31 -0.21 -3.56
CA LEU A 116 -3.33 -1.27 -3.30
C LEU A 116 -1.93 -0.81 -3.70
N THR A 117 -0.99 -0.88 -2.77
CA THR A 117 0.43 -0.64 -3.05
C THR A 117 1.30 -1.82 -2.63
N THR A 118 2.50 -1.95 -3.19
CA THR A 118 3.39 -3.10 -2.93
C THR A 118 4.86 -2.69 -2.96
N ASP A 119 5.73 -3.60 -2.52
CA ASP A 119 7.16 -3.58 -2.83
C ASP A 119 7.49 -4.75 -3.77
N ILE A 120 8.41 -4.52 -4.71
CA ILE A 120 8.94 -5.54 -5.62
C ILE A 120 10.47 -5.44 -5.64
N ILE A 121 11.15 -6.58 -5.58
CA ILE A 121 12.61 -6.67 -5.75
C ILE A 121 12.87 -7.32 -7.10
N ILE A 122 13.63 -6.63 -7.95
CA ILE A 122 14.04 -7.13 -9.27
C ILE A 122 15.53 -7.49 -9.29
N GLY A 123 15.87 -8.51 -10.06
CA GLY A 123 17.21 -9.07 -10.21
C GLY A 123 17.72 -9.76 -8.95
N PHE A 124 16.84 -10.45 -8.22
CA PHE A 124 17.27 -11.33 -7.15
C PHE A 124 18.21 -12.43 -7.70
N PRO A 125 19.19 -12.93 -6.93
CA PRO A 125 20.08 -14.01 -7.36
C PRO A 125 19.32 -15.20 -7.97
N GLY A 126 19.69 -15.59 -9.18
CA GLY A 126 19.04 -16.65 -9.95
C GLY A 126 17.72 -16.27 -10.62
N GLU A 127 17.30 -15.01 -10.62
CA GLU A 127 16.08 -14.54 -11.31
C GLU A 127 16.24 -14.55 -12.84
N THR A 128 15.51 -15.44 -13.50
CA THR A 128 15.50 -15.57 -14.96
C THR A 128 14.57 -14.56 -15.64
N ASP A 129 14.65 -14.45 -16.96
CA ASP A 129 13.71 -13.61 -17.72
C ASP A 129 12.27 -14.11 -17.60
N GLU A 130 12.06 -15.43 -17.49
CA GLU A 130 10.73 -16.01 -17.25
C GLU A 130 10.19 -15.64 -15.86
N ASP A 131 11.06 -15.62 -14.83
CA ASP A 131 10.69 -15.20 -13.48
C ASP A 131 10.30 -13.71 -13.46
N PHE A 132 11.02 -12.87 -14.21
CA PHE A 132 10.69 -11.47 -14.36
C PHE A 132 9.39 -11.25 -15.13
N GLN A 133 9.14 -12.00 -16.22
CA GLN A 133 7.88 -11.92 -16.95
C GLN A 133 6.68 -12.23 -16.05
N LYS A 134 6.77 -13.26 -15.20
CA LYS A 134 5.71 -13.56 -14.20
C LYS A 134 5.49 -12.41 -13.22
N THR A 135 6.51 -11.62 -12.94
CA THR A 135 6.40 -10.40 -12.10
C THR A 135 5.65 -9.29 -12.81
N LEU A 136 5.87 -9.11 -14.12
CA LEU A 136 5.07 -8.19 -14.94
C LEU A 136 3.60 -8.63 -15.01
N ASP A 137 3.37 -9.91 -15.29
CA ASP A 137 2.01 -10.48 -15.39
C ASP A 137 1.25 -10.33 -14.06
N LEU A 138 1.94 -10.51 -12.93
CA LEU A 138 1.33 -10.32 -11.62
C LEU A 138 1.04 -8.83 -11.32
N ALA A 139 1.94 -7.93 -11.69
CA ALA A 139 1.73 -6.49 -11.53
C ALA A 139 0.51 -6.01 -12.33
N GLU A 140 0.35 -6.51 -13.55
CA GLU A 140 -0.84 -6.29 -14.38
C GLU A 140 -2.10 -6.85 -13.73
N TYR A 141 -2.07 -8.11 -13.29
CA TYR A 141 -3.22 -8.74 -12.63
C TYR A 141 -3.68 -7.97 -11.39
N CYS A 142 -2.74 -7.47 -10.58
CA CYS A 142 -3.07 -6.84 -9.30
C CYS A 142 -3.55 -5.40 -9.44
N GLU A 143 -3.26 -4.75 -10.57
CA GLU A 143 -3.55 -3.34 -10.83
C GLU A 143 -3.06 -2.41 -9.68
N PHE A 144 -1.79 -2.50 -9.31
CA PHE A 144 -1.25 -1.69 -8.20
C PHE A 144 -1.40 -0.18 -8.45
N ASP A 145 -1.90 0.56 -7.45
CA ASP A 145 -1.94 2.03 -7.45
C ASP A 145 -0.53 2.64 -7.37
N SER A 146 0.42 1.90 -6.80
CA SER A 146 1.84 2.24 -6.76
C SER A 146 2.67 1.02 -6.34
N ALA A 147 3.91 0.94 -6.80
CA ALA A 147 4.88 -0.06 -6.34
C ALA A 147 6.22 0.60 -6.03
N TYR A 148 6.83 0.22 -4.90
CA TYR A 148 8.23 0.53 -4.62
C TYR A 148 9.10 -0.58 -5.21
N ILE A 149 9.83 -0.25 -6.27
CA ILE A 149 10.66 -1.21 -7.00
C ILE A 149 12.11 -1.04 -6.57
N PHE A 150 12.72 -2.12 -6.09
CA PHE A 150 14.11 -2.15 -5.64
C PHE A 150 14.94 -3.08 -6.52
N LYS A 151 16.09 -2.60 -6.97
CA LYS A 151 17.11 -3.48 -7.56
C LYS A 151 17.76 -4.26 -6.43
N TYR A 152 17.87 -5.59 -6.57
CA TYR A 152 18.54 -6.40 -5.56
C TYR A 152 19.97 -5.90 -5.34
N SER A 153 20.32 -5.76 -4.07
CA SER A 153 21.66 -5.47 -3.60
C SER A 153 21.91 -6.31 -2.35
N PRO A 154 23.02 -7.06 -2.28
CA PRO A 154 23.32 -7.91 -1.13
C PRO A 154 23.49 -7.06 0.13
N ARG A 155 22.86 -7.48 1.22
CA ARG A 155 23.00 -6.83 2.53
C ARG A 155 23.83 -7.74 3.45
N PRO A 156 24.94 -7.25 4.02
CA PRO A 156 25.76 -8.04 4.92
C PRO A 156 24.94 -8.68 6.05
N GLY A 157 25.21 -9.97 6.32
CA GLY A 157 24.53 -10.72 7.39
C GLY A 157 23.15 -11.29 7.02
N THR A 158 22.78 -11.28 5.73
CA THR A 158 21.55 -11.92 5.25
C THR A 158 21.86 -13.22 4.50
N PRO A 159 21.00 -14.25 4.56
CA PRO A 159 21.21 -15.46 3.76
C PRO A 159 21.34 -15.19 2.25
N ALA A 160 20.69 -14.14 1.76
CA ALA A 160 20.77 -13.74 0.36
C ALA A 160 22.17 -13.20 -0.02
N SER A 161 22.93 -12.64 0.93
CA SER A 161 24.30 -12.15 0.65
C SER A 161 25.32 -13.24 0.39
N GLU A 162 24.99 -14.50 0.67
CA GLU A 162 25.82 -15.67 0.36
C GLU A 162 25.50 -16.25 -1.02
N LEU A 163 24.44 -15.79 -1.68
CA LEU A 163 24.08 -16.19 -3.04
C LEU A 163 24.93 -15.44 -4.07
N ASP A 164 25.25 -16.10 -5.16
CA ASP A 164 25.94 -15.46 -6.30
C ASP A 164 25.00 -14.49 -7.02
N ASP A 165 25.36 -13.21 -7.09
CA ASP A 165 24.57 -12.18 -7.76
C ASP A 165 24.84 -12.21 -9.27
N ASP A 166 24.25 -13.20 -9.93
CA ASP A 166 24.41 -13.52 -11.35
C ASP A 166 23.63 -12.60 -12.30
N VAL A 167 22.75 -11.75 -11.77
CA VAL A 167 21.97 -10.79 -12.58
C VAL A 167 22.76 -9.49 -12.75
N SER A 168 23.11 -9.17 -14.00
CA SER A 168 23.89 -7.97 -14.31
C SER A 168 23.20 -6.66 -13.89
N LYS A 169 23.98 -5.62 -13.57
CA LYS A 169 23.45 -4.29 -13.25
C LYS A 169 22.61 -3.70 -14.39
N GLU A 170 22.99 -3.96 -15.64
CA GLU A 170 22.24 -3.50 -16.81
C GLU A 170 20.90 -4.23 -16.94
N THR A 171 20.87 -5.55 -16.72
CA THR A 171 19.62 -6.32 -16.66
C THR A 171 18.69 -5.79 -15.57
N LYS A 172 19.21 -5.54 -14.35
CA LYS A 172 18.45 -4.91 -13.27
C LYS A 172 17.92 -3.53 -13.67
N LYS A 173 18.69 -2.75 -14.42
CA LYS A 173 18.26 -1.42 -14.87
C LYS A 173 17.11 -1.52 -15.88
N LEU A 174 17.20 -2.40 -16.86
CA LEU A 174 16.16 -2.61 -17.87
C LEU A 174 14.87 -3.12 -17.22
N ARG A 175 14.95 -4.16 -16.39
CA ARG A 175 13.81 -4.72 -15.65
C ARG A 175 13.12 -3.69 -14.75
N PHE A 176 13.90 -2.84 -14.08
CA PHE A 176 13.34 -1.74 -13.27
C PHE A 176 12.51 -0.77 -14.12
N ILE A 177 13.03 -0.33 -15.28
CA ILE A 177 12.34 0.63 -16.15
C ILE A 177 11.05 0.00 -16.66
N GLU A 178 11.12 -1.22 -17.17
CA GLU A 178 9.96 -1.92 -17.74
C GLU A 178 8.84 -2.15 -16.71
N LEU A 179 9.18 -2.61 -15.51
CA LEU A 179 8.19 -2.78 -14.44
C LEU A 179 7.65 -1.44 -13.95
N GLN A 180 8.49 -0.41 -13.87
CA GLN A 180 8.06 0.94 -13.48
C GLN A 180 7.06 1.52 -14.49
N ASP A 181 7.30 1.34 -15.78
CA ASP A 181 6.41 1.80 -16.84
C ASP A 181 5.06 1.08 -16.76
N LYS A 182 5.05 -0.25 -16.59
CA LYS A 182 3.82 -1.04 -16.42
C LYS A 182 2.98 -0.60 -15.21
N VAL A 183 3.63 -0.34 -14.07
CA VAL A 183 2.94 0.16 -12.86
C VAL A 183 2.44 1.59 -13.07
N ASN A 184 3.21 2.44 -13.75
CA ASN A 184 2.81 3.81 -14.04
C ASN A 184 1.58 3.90 -14.95
N GLU A 185 1.46 3.02 -15.95
CA GLU A 185 0.26 2.93 -16.80
C GLU A 185 -1.01 2.70 -15.96
N THR A 186 -0.94 1.73 -15.04
CA THR A 186 -2.04 1.42 -14.12
C THR A 186 -2.32 2.57 -13.17
N GLN A 187 -1.27 3.13 -12.55
CA GLN A 187 -1.38 4.27 -11.65
C GLN A 187 -2.06 5.45 -12.35
N GLN A 188 -1.65 5.78 -13.58
CA GLN A 188 -2.26 6.86 -14.36
C GLN A 188 -3.73 6.60 -14.62
N MET A 189 -4.13 5.37 -14.95
CA MET A 189 -5.54 5.03 -15.09
C MET A 189 -6.33 5.30 -13.79
N HIS A 190 -5.79 4.91 -12.63
CA HIS A 190 -6.46 5.12 -11.34
C HIS A 190 -6.52 6.59 -10.91
N LEU A 191 -5.47 7.37 -11.15
CA LEU A 191 -5.47 8.80 -10.87
C LEU A 191 -6.50 9.52 -11.75
N ASN A 192 -6.58 9.17 -13.04
CA ASN A 192 -7.58 9.74 -13.95
C ASN A 192 -9.02 9.39 -13.54
N ARG A 193 -9.27 8.17 -13.03
CA ARG A 193 -10.58 7.80 -12.46
C ARG A 193 -10.98 8.62 -11.24
N SER A 194 -10.01 9.23 -10.55
CA SER A 194 -10.26 10.09 -9.40
C SER A 194 -10.75 11.48 -9.82
N VAL A 195 -10.55 11.90 -11.08
CA VAL A 195 -11.02 13.20 -11.57
C VAL A 195 -12.54 13.27 -11.51
N GLY A 196 -13.06 14.33 -10.88
CA GLY A 196 -14.48 14.51 -10.60
C GLY A 196 -14.97 13.85 -9.31
N GLN A 197 -14.14 13.07 -8.62
CA GLN A 197 -14.47 12.48 -7.32
C GLN A 197 -14.11 13.42 -6.17
N GLU A 198 -14.77 13.21 -5.03
CA GLU A 198 -14.43 13.86 -3.76
C GLU A 198 -13.59 12.89 -2.93
N LEU A 199 -12.48 13.39 -2.42
CA LEU A 199 -11.57 12.64 -1.57
C LEU A 199 -11.47 13.32 -0.21
N GLU A 200 -11.57 12.53 0.86
CA GLU A 200 -11.18 12.98 2.20
C GLU A 200 -9.67 13.02 2.31
N VAL A 201 -9.12 14.20 2.60
CA VAL A 201 -7.68 14.48 2.60
C VAL A 201 -7.26 15.05 3.94
N LEU A 202 -6.26 14.44 4.57
CA LEU A 202 -5.57 15.04 5.71
C LEU A 202 -4.58 16.06 5.17
N ALA A 203 -4.81 17.34 5.46
CA ALA A 203 -3.92 18.43 5.10
C ALA A 203 -2.63 18.37 5.94
N GLU A 204 -1.47 18.22 5.31
CA GLU A 204 -0.21 17.97 6.02
C GLU A 204 0.69 19.22 6.06
N LYS A 205 0.85 19.90 4.93
CA LYS A 205 1.75 21.07 4.82
C LYS A 205 1.39 21.95 3.62
N ILE A 206 1.84 23.20 3.66
CA ILE A 206 1.88 24.09 2.50
C ILE A 206 3.19 23.85 1.73
N GLU A 207 3.13 23.71 0.41
CA GLU A 207 4.32 23.64 -0.45
C GLU A 207 4.53 24.93 -1.24
N GLU A 208 5.48 25.75 -0.77
CA GLU A 208 5.90 26.99 -1.45
C GLU A 208 6.33 26.77 -2.91
N ASN A 209 6.98 25.64 -3.20
CA ASN A 209 7.42 25.27 -4.56
C ASN A 209 6.27 24.84 -5.48
N LYS A 210 5.03 24.86 -4.99
CA LYS A 210 3.79 24.50 -5.69
C LYS A 210 2.76 25.63 -5.56
N ASP A 211 3.23 26.86 -5.73
CA ASP A 211 2.39 28.08 -5.72
C ASP A 211 1.62 28.27 -4.40
N GLY A 212 2.18 27.79 -3.28
CA GLY A 212 1.54 27.87 -1.96
C GLY A 212 0.38 26.90 -1.75
N LYS A 213 0.21 25.89 -2.61
CA LYS A 213 -0.83 24.86 -2.44
C LYS A 213 -0.59 24.04 -1.18
N VAL A 214 -1.69 23.62 -0.54
CA VAL A 214 -1.66 22.62 0.52
C VAL A 214 -1.48 21.24 -0.13
N VAL A 215 -0.67 20.40 0.50
CA VAL A 215 -0.53 18.99 0.16
C VAL A 215 -0.98 18.11 1.32
N GLY A 216 -1.68 17.04 0.97
CA GLY A 216 -2.17 16.06 1.92
C GLY A 216 -2.29 14.67 1.33
N ARG A 217 -2.64 13.71 2.20
CA ARG A 217 -2.89 12.32 1.81
C ARG A 217 -4.36 11.99 1.96
N SER A 218 -4.95 11.36 0.93
CA SER A 218 -6.32 10.85 1.01
C SER A 218 -6.42 9.55 1.81
N SER A 219 -7.64 9.11 2.14
CA SER A 219 -7.89 7.78 2.74
C SER A 219 -7.39 6.62 1.86
N CYS A 220 -7.28 6.82 0.55
CA CYS A 220 -6.68 5.89 -0.41
C CYS A 220 -5.15 6.04 -0.56
N HIS A 221 -4.52 6.81 0.33
CA HIS A 221 -3.09 7.16 0.35
C HIS A 221 -2.59 7.92 -0.90
N LYS A 222 -3.50 8.53 -1.69
CA LYS A 222 -3.12 9.37 -2.84
C LYS A 222 -2.62 10.72 -2.35
N LEU A 223 -1.58 11.24 -3.00
CA LEU A 223 -1.06 12.58 -2.72
C LEU A 223 -1.93 13.60 -3.45
N VAL A 224 -2.54 14.52 -2.70
CA VAL A 224 -3.48 15.51 -3.21
C VAL A 224 -2.92 16.89 -2.95
N TYR A 225 -2.81 17.70 -4.01
CA TYR A 225 -2.54 19.12 -3.91
C TYR A 225 -3.85 19.90 -4.06
N PHE A 226 -4.09 20.91 -3.24
CA PHE A 226 -5.31 21.70 -3.32
C PHE A 226 -5.11 23.11 -2.83
N ASP A 227 -6.01 24.00 -3.26
CA ASP A 227 -6.09 25.37 -2.77
C ASP A 227 -6.74 25.33 -1.37
N GLY A 228 -5.96 25.71 -0.36
CA GLY A 228 -6.34 25.71 1.05
C GLY A 228 -5.48 26.69 1.85
N GLU A 229 -5.80 26.88 3.11
CA GLU A 229 -5.18 27.86 4.00
C GLU A 229 -4.43 27.20 5.17
N GLU A 230 -3.65 27.98 5.92
CA GLU A 230 -2.90 27.48 7.09
C GLU A 230 -3.81 26.87 8.16
N ASN A 231 -5.06 27.35 8.27
CA ASN A 231 -6.06 26.84 9.20
C ASN A 231 -6.56 25.43 8.84
N ASP A 232 -6.38 24.98 7.60
CA ASP A 232 -6.77 23.64 7.17
C ASP A 232 -5.75 22.58 7.63
N LEU A 233 -4.52 22.98 7.96
CA LEU A 233 -3.45 22.06 8.32
C LEU A 233 -3.81 21.22 9.55
N ASN A 234 -3.45 19.94 9.50
CA ASN A 234 -3.79 18.94 10.51
C ASN A 234 -5.30 18.72 10.69
N THR A 235 -6.09 19.00 9.65
CA THR A 235 -7.52 18.65 9.59
C THR A 235 -7.80 17.77 8.37
N ILE A 236 -8.94 17.08 8.40
CA ILE A 236 -9.43 16.30 7.26
C ILE A 236 -10.43 17.18 6.52
N VAL A 237 -10.15 17.44 5.24
CA VAL A 237 -10.98 18.26 4.35
C VAL A 237 -11.45 17.42 3.15
N ASN A 238 -12.62 17.74 2.63
CA ASN A 238 -13.11 17.14 1.39
C ASN A 238 -12.58 17.93 0.20
N VAL A 239 -11.93 17.23 -0.74
CA VAL A 239 -11.31 17.84 -1.93
C VAL A 239 -11.94 17.26 -3.19
N LYS A 240 -12.54 18.11 -4.03
CA LYS A 240 -12.99 17.76 -5.37
C LYS A 240 -11.81 17.75 -6.32
N VAL A 241 -11.44 16.58 -6.84
CA VAL A 241 -10.35 16.44 -7.79
C VAL A 241 -10.76 16.97 -9.17
N HIS A 242 -9.96 17.84 -9.76
CA HIS A 242 -10.18 18.37 -11.10
C HIS A 242 -9.09 17.99 -12.11
N SER A 243 -7.92 17.53 -11.65
CA SER A 243 -6.86 17.04 -12.56
C SER A 243 -6.00 15.95 -11.91
N ALA A 244 -5.40 15.13 -12.76
CA ALA A 244 -4.40 14.13 -12.40
C ALA A 244 -3.03 14.53 -12.98
N GLY A 245 -1.99 14.43 -12.16
CA GLY A 245 -0.60 14.55 -12.56
C GLY A 245 0.08 13.18 -12.69
N SER A 246 1.41 13.15 -12.71
CA SER A 246 2.19 11.92 -12.90
C SER A 246 2.08 10.92 -11.74
N SER A 247 1.90 11.41 -10.51
CA SER A 247 1.80 10.57 -9.30
C SER A 247 0.88 11.17 -8.23
N THR A 248 0.16 12.24 -8.59
CA THR A 248 -0.59 13.08 -7.67
C THR A 248 -1.89 13.51 -8.34
N VAL A 249 -2.84 13.97 -7.55
CA VAL A 249 -4.06 14.63 -8.05
C VAL A 249 -4.14 16.05 -7.52
N GLN A 250 -4.87 16.91 -8.23
CA GLN A 250 -5.12 18.28 -7.81
C GLN A 250 -6.62 18.54 -7.69
N GLY A 251 -7.00 19.35 -6.72
CA GLY A 251 -8.39 19.65 -6.42
C GLY A 251 -8.60 20.96 -5.69
N ASN A 252 -9.85 21.21 -5.31
CA ASN A 252 -10.27 22.32 -4.45
C ASN A 252 -11.09 21.77 -3.27
N ILE A 253 -11.03 22.44 -2.12
CA ILE A 253 -11.91 22.13 -0.99
C ILE A 253 -13.38 22.36 -1.41
N VAL A 254 -14.29 21.50 -0.94
CA VAL A 254 -15.75 21.60 -1.14
C VAL A 254 -16.53 21.77 0.14
#